data_AF-A0A498FDC3-F1
#
_entry.id   AF-A0A498FDC3-F1
#
_cell.length_a   1.000
_cell.length_b   1.000
_cell.length_c   1.000
_cell.angle_alpha   90.00
_cell.angle_beta   90.00
_cell.angle_gamma   90.00
#
_symmetry.space_group_name_H-M   'P 1'
#
loop_
_entity.id
_entity.type
_entity.pdbx_description
1 polymer ?
#
loop_
_entity_poly.entity_id
_entity_poly.type
_entity_poly.pdbx_seq_one_letter_code
_entity_poly.pdbx_strand_id
1 'polypeptide(L)' 'ELSELDTPLSISQISDELDKSKSTVARHVNSLESENLVTTAKEGRTKSVTLSDSGRVFLKGRRPQVS' A
#
# COMPACT_ATOMS: atom_id res chain seq x y z
N GLU A 1 9.53 18.22 7.24
CA GLU A 1 10.04 17.64 5.99
C GLU A 1 8.84 17.14 5.18
N LEU A 2 8.85 17.26 3.85
CA LEU A 2 7.90 16.58 2.93
C LEU A 2 8.00 15.04 3.00
N SER A 3 8.72 14.49 3.98
CA SER A 3 9.54 13.28 3.87
C SER A 3 8.79 11.96 3.94
N GLU A 4 7.47 11.97 4.00
CA GLU A 4 6.65 10.74 3.97
C GLU A 4 5.30 10.95 3.23
N LEU A 5 5.23 11.86 2.25
CA LEU A 5 4.03 12.07 1.42
C LEU A 5 3.71 10.81 0.59
N ASP A 6 3.15 9.80 1.24
CA ASP A 6 2.49 8.66 0.62
C ASP A 6 1.24 9.22 -0.04
N THR A 7 1.33 9.40 -1.36
CA THR A 7 0.15 9.69 -2.14
C THR A 7 -0.76 8.46 -2.05
N PRO A 8 -1.99 8.57 -1.52
CA PRO A 8 -2.89 7.43 -1.47
C PRO A 8 -3.11 6.92 -2.90
N LEU A 9 -2.89 5.63 -3.11
CA LEU A 9 -3.09 5.00 -4.42
C LEU A 9 -4.39 4.23 -4.44
N SER A 10 -5.13 4.35 -5.52
CA SER A 10 -6.28 3.49 -5.76
C SER A 10 -5.85 2.09 -6.18
N ILE A 11 -6.72 1.11 -5.96
CA ILE A 11 -6.54 -0.26 -6.48
C ILE A 11 -6.29 -0.28 -8.00
N SER A 12 -6.92 0.63 -8.75
CA SER A 12 -6.71 0.73 -10.20
C SER A 12 -5.29 1.21 -10.52
N GLN A 13 -4.79 2.25 -9.85
CA GLN A 13 -3.43 2.75 -10.06
C GLN A 13 -2.36 1.69 -9.72
N ILE A 14 -2.54 0.95 -8.63
CA ILE A 14 -1.62 -0.14 -8.25
C ILE A 14 -1.70 -1.29 -9.26
N SER A 15 -2.89 -1.58 -9.78
CA SER A 15 -3.14 -2.60 -10.81
C SER A 15 -2.44 -2.27 -12.11
N ASP A 16 -2.54 -1.01 -12.55
CA ASP A 16 -1.91 -0.52 -13.77
C ASP A 16 -0.37 -0.52 -13.64
N GLU A 17 0.17 -0.07 -12.50
CA GLU A 17 1.63 0.00 -12.26
C GLU A 17 2.29 -1.37 -12.17
N LEU A 18 1.61 -2.36 -11.56
CA LEU A 18 2.17 -3.70 -11.34
C LEU A 18 1.86 -4.68 -12.47
N ASP A 19 1.08 -4.27 -13.48
CA ASP A 19 0.52 -5.15 -14.51
C ASP A 19 -0.15 -6.41 -13.89
N LYS A 20 -1.04 -6.17 -12.92
CA LYS A 20 -1.82 -7.20 -12.22
C LYS A 20 -3.29 -6.87 -12.29
N SER A 21 -4.14 -7.90 -12.23
CA SER A 21 -5.59 -7.69 -12.16
C SER A 21 -6.00 -6.95 -10.87
N LYS A 22 -7.06 -6.15 -10.95
CA LYS A 22 -7.61 -5.42 -9.78
C LYS A 22 -8.02 -6.36 -8.64
N SER A 23 -8.50 -7.57 -8.95
CA SER A 23 -8.86 -8.56 -7.92
C SER A 23 -7.63 -9.15 -7.23
N THR A 24 -6.53 -9.36 -7.97
CA THR A 24 -5.23 -9.74 -7.39
C THR A 24 -4.72 -8.66 -6.45
N VAL A 25 -4.72 -7.40 -6.89
CA VAL A 25 -4.29 -6.26 -6.04
C VAL A 25 -5.18 -6.14 -4.80
N ALA A 26 -6.50 -6.18 -4.96
CA ALA A 26 -7.43 -6.10 -3.83
C ALA A 26 -7.21 -7.23 -2.82
N ARG A 27 -6.92 -8.45 -3.27
CA ARG A 27 -6.57 -9.57 -2.40
C ARG A 27 -5.32 -9.27 -1.58
N HIS A 28 -4.25 -8.79 -2.20
CA HIS A 28 -3.02 -8.44 -1.49
C HIS A 28 -3.22 -7.27 -0.52
N VAL A 29 -3.94 -6.24 -0.93
CA VAL A 29 -4.25 -5.08 -0.06
C VAL A 29 -5.04 -5.52 1.17
N ASN A 30 -6.04 -6.40 1.02
CA ASN A 30 -6.78 -6.92 2.18
C ASN A 30 -5.89 -7.74 3.12
N SER A 31 -4.94 -8.53 2.59
CA SER A 31 -3.96 -9.24 3.43
C SER A 31 -3.04 -8.26 4.18
N LEU A 32 -2.48 -7.27 3.50
CA LEU A 32 -1.62 -6.25 4.12
C LEU A 32 -2.38 -5.41 5.16
N GLU A 33 -3.66 -5.11 4.92
CA GLU A 33 -4.54 -4.42 5.86
C GLU A 33 -4.79 -5.29 7.10
N SER A 34 -5.02 -6.59 6.93
CA SER A 34 -5.16 -7.54 8.05
C SER A 34 -3.89 -7.67 8.91
N GLU A 35 -2.73 -7.40 8.32
CA GLU A 35 -1.43 -7.35 9.00
C GLU A 35 -1.11 -5.96 9.57
N ASN A 36 -2.03 -4.99 9.46
CA ASN A 36 -1.86 -3.59 9.84
C ASN A 36 -0.69 -2.89 9.12
N LEU A 37 -0.30 -3.33 7.92
CA LEU A 37 0.79 -2.75 7.14
C LEU A 37 0.32 -1.63 6.20
N VAL A 38 -0.96 -1.63 5.85
CA VAL A 38 -1.61 -0.55 5.10
C VAL A 38 -2.93 -0.16 5.77
N THR A 39 -3.37 1.06 5.51
CA THR A 39 -4.74 1.50 5.80
C THR A 39 -5.47 1.71 4.48
N THR A 40 -6.78 1.49 4.50
CA THR A 40 -7.62 1.77 3.34
C THR A 40 -8.76 2.71 3.68
N ALA A 41 -9.12 3.55 2.72
CA ALA A 41 -10.31 4.39 2.80
C ALA A 41 -11.15 4.17 1.54
N LYS A 42 -12.47 4.27 1.70
CA LYS A 42 -13.41 4.12 0.59
C LYS A 42 -14.16 5.43 0.38
N GLU A 43 -14.04 5.97 -0.82
CA GLU A 43 -14.79 7.13 -1.28
C GLU A 43 -15.60 6.74 -2.52
N GLY A 44 -16.92 6.59 -2.33
CA GLY A 44 -17.80 6.07 -3.37
C GLY A 44 -17.40 4.68 -3.86
N ARG A 45 -16.94 4.59 -5.11
CA ARG A 45 -16.48 3.34 -5.75
C ARG A 45 -14.97 3.15 -5.68
N THR A 46 -14.22 4.12 -5.18
CA THR A 46 -12.76 4.09 -5.14
C THR A 46 -12.28 3.68 -3.76
N LYS A 47 -11.43 2.64 -3.70
CA LYS A 47 -10.68 2.26 -2.49
C LYS A 47 -9.26 2.81 -2.64
N SER A 48 -8.85 3.71 -1.75
CA SER A 48 -7.48 4.22 -1.65
C SER A 48 -6.70 3.44 -0.60
N VAL A 49 -5.38 3.35 -0.80
CA VAL A 49 -4.44 2.59 0.01
C VAL A 49 -3.29 3.51 0.41
N THR A 50 -2.93 3.50 1.69
CA THR A 50 -1.82 4.26 2.27
C THR A 50 -1.01 3.32 3.17
N LEU A 51 0.31 3.49 3.28
CA LEU A 51 1.06 2.72 4.29
C LEU A 51 0.66 3.17 5.70
N SER A 52 0.58 2.20 6.61
CA SER A 52 0.50 2.51 8.04
C SER A 52 1.89 2.81 8.60
N ASP A 53 1.95 3.35 9.81
CA ASP A 53 3.21 3.54 10.54
C ASP A 53 3.98 2.21 10.69
N SER A 54 3.25 1.12 11.01
CA SER A 54 3.82 -0.23 11.09
C SER A 54 4.37 -0.69 9.73
N GLY A 55 3.67 -0.41 8.63
CA GLY A 55 4.14 -0.68 7.27
C GLY A 55 5.42 0.08 6.93
N ARG A 56 5.52 1.35 7.34
CA ARG A 56 6.73 2.15 7.15
C ARG A 56 7.91 1.59 7.93
N VAL A 57 7.70 1.21 9.19
CA VAL A 57 8.74 0.57 10.03
C VAL A 57 9.17 -0.77 9.43
N PHE A 58 8.21 -1.58 8.99
CA PHE A 58 8.48 -2.87 8.35
C PHE A 58 9.34 -2.72 7.09
N LEU A 59 9.02 -1.77 6.21
CA LEU A 59 9.82 -1.50 5.01
C LEU A 59 11.22 -0.97 5.36
N LYS A 60 11.34 -0.09 6.35
CA LYS A 60 12.63 0.43 6.83
C LYS A 60 13.51 -0.71 7.38
N GLY A 61 12.93 -1.67 8.10
CA GLY A 61 13.65 -2.84 8.64
C GLY A 61 13.99 -3.92 7.61
N ARG A 62 13.38 -3.88 6.42
CA ARG A 62 13.50 -4.90 5.36
C ARG A 62 14.33 -4.42 4.16
N ARG A 63 14.78 -3.15 4.15
CA ARG A 63 15.83 -2.72 3.22
C ARG A 63 17.06 -3.58 3.45
N PRO A 64 17.56 -4.33 2.46
CA PRO A 64 18.85 -4.97 2.61
C PRO A 64 19.85 -3.85 2.90
N GLN A 65 20.54 -3.94 4.04
CA GLN A 65 21.75 -3.17 4.25
C GLN A 65 22.71 -3.65 3.17
N VAL A 66 22.73 -2.97 2.03
CA VAL A 66 23.74 -3.16 1.00
C VAL A 66 25.06 -2.75 1.64
N SER A 67 25.81 -3.76 2.09
CA SER A 67 27.22 -3.63 2.45
C SER A 67 28.06 -3.61 1.18
#